data_AF-A0A2E9QVU9-F1
#
_entry.id   AF-A0A2E9QVU9-F1
#
_cell.length_a   1.000
_cell.length_b   1.000
_cell.length_c   1.000
_cell.angle_alpha   90.00
_cell.angle_beta   90.00
_cell.angle_gamma   90.00
#
_symmetry.space_group_name_H-M   'P 1'
#
loop_
_entity.id
_entity.type
_entity.pdbx_description
1 polymer ?
#
loop_
_entity_poly.entity_id
_entity_poly.type
_entity_poly.pdbx_seq_one_letter_code
_entity_poly.pdbx_strand_id
1 'polypeptide(L)'
;MAAEAQQIAGRAGRYGLHEAGFVGAFEEEHLEVVQGLLQERMHPTHGPYGIPPSLEHLKLLSSCLESSDLPELLRYYRREAWFDEPFLVPFVPEQMLTIAEELEPVIEEAPLTLKYAFSLAPIPTKFKRLLREHKRLAKAYVEGKPWAFPLSQLHPYFADYSENERQLYLAEEQSQRLTLYSWLAHRFPERFVAGEDAETFRAIVERFLSRSLSKGTPIRRCRRCGVKLAPFYRFQICQPCHHGKTFYQ
;
A
#
# COMPACT_ATOMS: atom_id res chain seq x y z
N MET A 1 -2.67 -15.68 15.59
CA MET A 1 -3.30 -16.57 14.60
C MET A 1 -4.75 -16.91 14.96
N ALA A 2 -5.08 -17.36 16.17
CA ALA A 2 -6.48 -17.63 16.55
C ALA A 2 -7.43 -16.44 16.36
N ALA A 3 -7.04 -15.23 16.80
CA ALA A 3 -7.85 -14.03 16.60
C ALA A 3 -8.11 -13.73 15.10
N GLU A 4 -7.11 -13.93 14.23
CA GLU A 4 -7.25 -13.74 12.78
C GLU A 4 -8.16 -14.80 12.17
N ALA A 5 -8.00 -16.07 12.56
CA ALA A 5 -8.84 -17.17 12.12
C ALA A 5 -10.31 -16.94 12.52
N GLN A 6 -10.57 -16.52 13.76
CA GLN A 6 -11.91 -16.17 14.24
C GLN A 6 -12.48 -14.96 13.51
N GLN A 7 -11.67 -13.93 13.21
CA GLN A 7 -12.11 -12.77 12.44
C GLN A 7 -12.49 -13.12 10.99
N ILE A 8 -11.76 -14.04 10.36
CA ILE A 8 -12.07 -14.53 9.01
C ILE A 8 -13.32 -15.41 9.04
N ALA A 9 -13.39 -16.36 9.98
CA ALA A 9 -14.52 -17.26 10.18
C ALA A 9 -15.84 -16.52 10.46
N GLY A 10 -15.80 -15.46 11.28
CA GLY A 10 -16.96 -14.65 11.61
C GLY A 10 -17.57 -13.88 10.43
N ARG A 11 -16.92 -13.89 9.25
CA ARG A 11 -17.53 -13.39 8.00
C ARG A 11 -18.53 -14.38 7.39
N ALA A 12 -18.52 -15.65 7.80
CA ALA A 12 -19.47 -16.66 7.36
C ALA A 12 -20.77 -16.56 8.18
N GLY A 13 -21.92 -16.53 7.48
CA GLY A 13 -23.23 -16.37 8.12
C GLY A 13 -23.52 -14.89 8.41
N ARG A 14 -24.33 -14.26 7.55
CA ARG A 14 -24.83 -12.89 7.78
C ARG A 14 -26.25 -13.00 8.32
N TYR A 15 -26.49 -12.44 9.49
CA TYR A 15 -27.83 -12.38 10.09
C TYR A 15 -28.83 -11.80 9.08
N GLY A 16 -29.88 -12.56 8.76
CA GLY A 16 -30.91 -12.20 7.77
C GLY A 16 -30.63 -12.59 6.31
N LEU A 17 -29.45 -13.14 5.98
CA LEU A 17 -29.14 -13.68 4.64
C LEU A 17 -28.89 -15.19 4.67
N HIS A 18 -28.26 -15.69 5.73
CA HIS A 18 -27.98 -17.12 5.93
C HIS A 18 -28.20 -17.49 7.40
N GLU A 19 -28.90 -18.60 7.64
CA GLU A 19 -29.22 -19.09 8.99
C GLU A 19 -28.00 -19.67 9.72
N ALA A 20 -26.97 -20.12 8.98
CA ALA A 20 -25.73 -20.65 9.50
C ALA A 20 -24.52 -20.25 8.64
N GLY A 21 -23.34 -20.17 9.26
CA GLY A 21 -22.04 -19.98 8.61
C GLY A 21 -21.20 -21.26 8.69
N PHE A 22 -20.53 -21.61 7.60
CA PHE A 22 -19.63 -22.77 7.54
C PHE A 22 -18.20 -22.30 7.33
N VAL A 23 -17.26 -22.95 8.01
CA VAL A 23 -15.82 -22.72 7.91
C VAL A 23 -15.15 -24.06 7.65
N GLY A 24 -14.17 -24.08 6.75
CA GLY A 24 -13.43 -25.28 6.39
C GLY A 24 -12.02 -24.95 5.93
N ALA A 25 -11.29 -25.97 5.49
CA ALA A 25 -9.93 -25.86 4.95
C ALA A 25 -9.86 -26.48 3.54
N PHE A 26 -8.82 -26.12 2.78
CA PHE A 26 -8.60 -26.66 1.42
C PHE A 26 -8.15 -28.13 1.44
N GLU A 27 -7.42 -28.54 2.46
CA GLU A 27 -6.92 -29.91 2.65
C GLU A 27 -7.43 -30.42 3.99
N GLU A 28 -7.74 -31.72 4.04
CA GLU A 28 -8.36 -32.36 5.20
C GLU A 28 -7.48 -32.27 6.46
N GLU A 29 -6.16 -32.41 6.30
CA GLU A 29 -5.17 -32.30 7.39
C GLU A 29 -5.18 -30.95 8.11
N HIS A 30 -5.69 -29.89 7.47
CA HIS A 30 -5.77 -28.56 8.06
C HIS A 30 -7.06 -28.32 8.84
N LEU A 31 -8.07 -29.20 8.76
CA LEU A 31 -9.35 -29.01 9.45
C LEU A 31 -9.19 -29.03 10.97
N GLU A 32 -8.39 -29.95 11.50
CA GLU A 32 -8.12 -30.04 12.94
C GLU A 32 -7.46 -28.76 13.47
N VAL A 33 -6.52 -28.20 12.70
CA VAL A 33 -5.84 -26.94 13.04
C VAL A 33 -6.83 -25.77 13.07
N VAL A 34 -7.67 -25.64 12.04
CA VAL A 34 -8.69 -24.58 11.97
C VAL A 34 -9.67 -24.70 13.14
N GLN A 35 -10.14 -25.92 13.44
CA GLN A 35 -11.04 -26.16 14.56
C GLN A 35 -10.41 -25.75 15.90
N GLY A 36 -9.14 -26.13 16.13
CA GLY A 36 -8.40 -25.73 17.32
C GLY A 36 -8.30 -24.21 17.47
N LEU A 37 -7.95 -23.49 16.40
CA LEU A 37 -7.85 -22.03 16.39
C LEU A 37 -9.18 -21.32 16.68
N LEU A 38 -10.30 -21.89 16.20
CA LEU A 38 -11.63 -21.33 16.44
C LEU A 38 -12.14 -21.55 17.87
N GLN A 39 -11.69 -22.61 18.54
CA GLN A 39 -12.04 -22.91 19.93
C GLN A 39 -11.11 -22.22 20.94
N GLU A 40 -9.98 -21.69 20.49
CA GLU A 40 -9.02 -20.99 21.34
C GLU A 40 -9.65 -19.76 22.00
N ARG A 41 -9.50 -19.64 23.31
CA ARG A 41 -10.01 -18.48 24.06
C ARG A 41 -9.16 -17.27 23.72
N MET A 42 -9.79 -16.20 23.23
CA MET A 42 -9.10 -14.92 23.04
C MET A 42 -8.61 -14.38 24.38
N HIS A 43 -7.31 -14.13 24.44
CA HIS A 43 -6.70 -13.41 25.56
C HIS A 43 -6.88 -11.90 25.35
N PRO A 44 -7.12 -11.12 26.42
CA PRO A 44 -7.13 -9.67 26.31
C PRO A 44 -5.78 -9.18 25.79
N THR A 45 -5.80 -8.17 24.92
CA THR A 45 -4.58 -7.52 24.44
C THR A 45 -4.00 -6.68 25.55
N HIS A 46 -2.87 -7.14 26.11
CA HIS A 46 -2.06 -6.38 27.05
C HIS A 46 -0.87 -5.76 26.32
N GLY A 47 -0.34 -4.67 26.87
CA GLY A 47 0.81 -3.95 26.29
C GLY A 47 2.09 -4.80 26.17
N PRO A 48 3.18 -4.19 25.68
CA PRO A 48 3.34 -2.75 25.55
C PRO A 48 2.68 -2.17 24.28
N TYR A 49 2.07 -0.99 24.41
CA TYR A 49 1.50 -0.23 23.30
C TYR A 49 2.54 0.75 22.75
N GLY A 50 2.78 0.66 21.44
CA GLY A 50 3.74 1.49 20.74
C GLY A 50 3.23 2.92 20.54
N ILE A 51 3.98 3.91 21.04
CA ILE A 51 3.67 5.33 20.89
C ILE A 51 4.61 5.96 19.84
N PRO A 52 4.07 6.43 18.71
CA PRO A 52 4.86 7.13 17.71
C PRO A 52 5.28 8.53 18.15
N PRO A 53 6.41 9.04 17.62
CA PRO A 53 6.85 10.39 17.96
C PRO A 53 5.87 11.42 17.40
N SER A 54 5.44 12.34 18.26
CA SER A 54 4.79 13.58 17.83
C SER A 54 5.84 14.54 17.25
N LEU A 55 5.38 15.56 16.52
CA LEU A 55 6.27 16.63 16.08
C LEU A 55 6.97 17.33 17.25
N GLU A 56 6.31 17.47 18.40
CA GLU A 56 6.90 18.10 19.58
C GLU A 56 8.01 17.25 20.21
N HIS A 57 7.85 15.90 20.23
CA HIS A 57 8.94 15.00 20.63
C HIS A 57 10.16 15.21 19.73
N LEU A 58 9.96 15.31 18.42
CA LEU A 58 11.06 15.47 17.47
C LEU A 58 11.73 16.84 17.57
N LYS A 59 10.97 17.92 17.82
CA LYS A 59 11.54 19.26 18.07
C LYS A 59 12.38 19.29 19.35
N LEU A 60 11.93 18.63 20.41
CA LEU A 60 12.68 18.51 21.65
C LEU A 60 14.00 17.77 21.40
N LEU A 61 13.94 16.60 20.77
CA LEU A 61 15.12 15.82 20.41
C LEU A 61 16.07 16.60 19.48
N SER A 62 15.52 17.31 18.50
CA SER A 62 16.30 18.17 17.60
C SER A 62 17.09 19.24 18.35
N SER A 63 16.47 19.82 19.38
CA SER A 63 17.13 20.83 20.23
C SER A 63 18.20 20.21 21.13
N CYS A 64 17.97 19.00 21.66
CA CYS A 64 18.91 18.30 22.53
C CYS A 64 20.12 17.72 21.77
N LEU A 65 19.91 17.27 20.53
CA LEU A 65 20.94 16.64 19.70
C LEU A 65 21.61 17.60 18.73
N GLU A 66 21.14 18.86 18.67
CA GLU A 66 21.57 19.87 17.71
C GLU A 66 21.51 19.37 16.24
N SER A 67 20.53 18.52 15.94
CA SER A 67 20.34 17.87 14.63
C SER A 67 18.94 18.12 14.10
N SER A 68 18.83 18.30 12.78
CA SER A 68 17.55 18.37 12.06
C SER A 68 17.34 17.21 11.08
N ASP A 69 18.23 16.20 11.12
CA ASP A 69 18.14 14.98 10.31
C ASP A 69 17.00 14.11 10.85
N LEU A 70 15.89 14.03 10.11
CA LEU A 70 14.70 13.34 10.60
C LEU A 70 14.95 11.84 10.83
N PRO A 71 15.64 11.09 9.95
CA PRO A 71 16.01 9.70 10.21
C PRO A 71 16.78 9.49 11.50
N GLU A 72 17.76 10.34 11.81
CA GLU A 72 18.54 10.31 13.04
C GLU A 72 17.63 10.49 14.26
N LEU A 73 16.79 11.53 14.26
CA LEU A 73 15.86 11.80 15.35
C LEU A 73 14.87 10.65 15.56
N LEU A 74 14.36 10.04 14.49
CA LEU A 74 13.48 8.88 14.56
C LEU A 74 14.19 7.65 15.13
N ARG A 75 15.42 7.37 14.69
CA ARG A 75 16.21 6.25 15.23
C ARG A 75 16.56 6.48 16.71
N TYR A 76 16.87 7.72 17.08
CA TYR A 76 17.11 8.09 18.48
C TYR A 76 15.86 7.90 19.32
N TYR A 77 14.70 8.42 18.89
CA TYR A 77 13.43 8.22 19.59
C TYR A 77 13.11 6.74 19.80
N ARG A 78 13.28 5.91 18.76
CA ARG A 78 13.05 4.46 18.84
C ARG A 78 13.95 3.76 19.86
N ARG A 79 15.15 4.30 20.13
CA ARG A 79 16.17 3.67 20.98
C ARG A 79 16.15 4.19 22.42
N GLU A 80 15.98 5.49 22.60
CA GLU A 80 16.25 6.19 23.87
C GLU A 80 15.00 6.76 24.54
N ALA A 81 13.90 6.95 23.81
CA ALA A 81 12.69 7.47 24.44
C ALA A 81 12.10 6.43 25.41
N TRP A 82 11.60 6.91 26.54
CA TRP A 82 11.01 6.07 27.58
C TRP A 82 9.74 6.73 28.10
N PHE A 83 8.88 5.91 28.70
CA PHE A 83 7.62 6.32 29.30
C PHE A 83 7.60 5.87 30.77
N ASP A 84 6.98 6.67 31.63
CA ASP A 84 6.77 6.30 33.04
C ASP A 84 5.86 5.07 33.15
N GLU A 85 4.86 4.97 32.27
CA GLU A 85 3.95 3.84 32.22
C GLU A 85 4.62 2.58 31.66
N PRO A 86 4.66 1.48 32.41
CA PRO A 86 5.39 0.26 32.02
C PRO A 86 4.78 -0.47 30.81
N PHE A 87 3.58 -0.08 30.39
CA PHE A 87 2.88 -0.63 29.24
C PHE A 87 2.99 0.24 27.99
N LEU A 88 3.76 1.33 28.01
CA LEU A 88 4.03 2.18 26.84
C LEU A 88 5.48 2.04 26.40
N VAL A 89 5.70 1.95 25.08
CA VAL A 89 7.05 1.87 24.50
C VAL A 89 7.16 2.79 23.29
N PRO A 90 8.34 3.37 23.01
CA PRO A 90 8.53 4.13 21.79
C PRO A 90 8.39 3.22 20.56
N PHE A 91 7.68 3.71 19.55
CA PHE A 91 7.48 2.94 18.32
C PHE A 91 7.57 3.85 17.11
N VAL A 92 8.55 3.61 16.23
CA VAL A 92 8.60 4.29 14.92
C VAL A 92 8.16 3.30 13.85
N PRO A 93 7.07 3.58 13.11
CA PRO A 93 6.68 2.75 11.98
C PRO A 93 7.82 2.66 10.96
N GLU A 94 8.18 1.45 10.54
CA GLU A 94 9.28 1.23 9.59
C GLU A 94 9.04 1.95 8.25
N GLN A 95 7.77 2.07 7.85
CA GLN A 95 7.34 2.87 6.71
C GLN A 95 7.75 4.35 6.85
N MET A 96 7.51 4.96 8.01
CA MET A 96 7.84 6.36 8.28
C MET A 96 9.36 6.57 8.23
N LEU A 97 10.13 5.67 8.85
CA LEU A 97 11.59 5.73 8.83
C LEU A 97 12.13 5.59 7.40
N THR A 98 11.64 4.61 6.63
CA THR A 98 12.03 4.40 5.23
C THR A 98 11.74 5.65 4.39
N ILE A 99 10.57 6.27 4.55
CA ILE A 99 10.21 7.48 3.82
C ILE A 99 11.13 8.64 4.23
N ALA A 100 11.38 8.84 5.53
CA ALA A 100 12.29 9.86 6.02
C ALA A 100 13.70 9.70 5.40
N GLU A 101 14.24 8.48 5.39
CA GLU A 101 15.57 8.18 4.81
C GLU A 101 15.62 8.48 3.30
N GLU A 102 14.57 8.16 2.56
CA GLU A 102 14.50 8.44 1.12
C GLU A 102 14.40 9.95 0.82
N LEU A 103 13.75 10.70 1.71
CA LEU A 103 13.52 12.13 1.56
C LEU A 103 14.71 12.99 2.00
N GLU A 104 15.38 12.63 3.10
CA GLU A 104 16.44 13.46 3.71
C GLU A 104 17.44 14.03 2.68
N PRO A 105 17.99 13.24 1.73
CA PRO A 105 18.97 13.76 0.75
C PRO A 105 18.44 14.79 -0.26
N VAL A 106 17.13 15.05 -0.30
CA VAL A 106 16.53 16.05 -1.22
C VAL A 106 15.81 17.19 -0.52
N ILE A 107 15.56 17.06 0.79
CA ILE A 107 14.91 18.09 1.61
C ILE A 107 15.71 18.38 2.88
N GLU A 108 17.02 18.17 2.87
CA GLU A 108 17.95 18.39 4.00
C GLU A 108 17.77 19.78 4.65
N GLU A 109 17.67 20.82 3.83
CA GLU A 109 17.48 22.22 4.26
C GLU A 109 16.04 22.57 4.66
N ALA A 110 15.10 21.64 4.52
CA ALA A 110 13.71 21.89 4.85
C ALA A 110 13.48 21.97 6.37
N PRO A 111 12.50 22.76 6.84
CA PRO A 111 12.12 22.75 8.24
C PRO A 111 11.73 21.33 8.70
N LEU A 112 12.09 20.98 9.95
CA LEU A 112 11.73 19.69 10.55
C LEU A 112 10.22 19.40 10.49
N THR A 113 9.40 20.44 10.61
CA THR A 113 7.93 20.33 10.48
C THR A 113 7.52 19.79 9.11
N LEU A 114 8.21 20.22 8.05
CA LEU A 114 7.97 19.79 6.68
C LEU A 114 8.49 18.37 6.45
N LYS A 115 9.72 18.08 6.89
CA LYS A 115 10.30 16.73 6.84
C LYS A 115 9.36 15.72 7.51
N TYR A 116 8.90 16.03 8.72
CA TYR A 116 7.96 15.21 9.47
C TYR A 116 6.66 15.02 8.70
N ALA A 117 6.04 16.10 8.21
CA ALA A 117 4.80 16.01 7.46
C ALA A 117 4.94 15.07 6.24
N PHE A 118 5.96 15.24 5.39
CA PHE A 118 6.17 14.38 4.23
C PHE A 118 6.48 12.92 4.59
N SER A 119 7.06 12.64 5.77
CA SER A 119 7.31 11.27 6.24
C SER A 119 6.03 10.48 6.61
N LEU A 120 4.92 11.19 6.85
CA LEU A 120 3.62 10.60 7.19
C LEU A 120 2.80 10.15 5.96
N ALA A 121 3.31 10.36 4.74
CA ALA A 121 2.59 10.04 3.52
C ALA A 121 2.26 8.53 3.42
N PRO A 122 1.03 8.15 3.00
CA PRO A 122 0.59 6.75 2.99
C PRO A 122 1.15 5.98 1.78
N ILE A 123 2.46 5.72 1.78
CA ILE A 123 3.17 5.11 0.65
C ILE A 123 3.60 3.68 0.99
N PRO A 124 3.07 2.63 0.33
CA PRO A 124 3.59 1.29 0.53
C PRO A 124 5.06 1.24 0.09
N THR A 125 6.00 1.04 1.02
CA THR A 125 7.45 1.14 0.78
C THR A 125 8.00 0.10 -0.21
N LYS A 126 7.24 -0.99 -0.43
CA LYS A 126 7.50 -1.97 -1.49
C LYS A 126 7.44 -1.37 -2.90
N PHE A 127 6.67 -0.31 -3.12
CA PHE A 127 6.52 0.34 -4.42
C PHE A 127 7.58 1.42 -4.64
N LYS A 128 8.79 1.00 -5.03
CA LYS A 128 9.94 1.90 -5.26
C LYS A 128 9.67 3.03 -6.25
N ARG A 129 8.80 2.83 -7.24
CA ARG A 129 8.41 3.90 -8.17
C ARG A 129 7.65 5.02 -7.45
N LEU A 130 6.71 4.66 -6.57
CA LEU A 130 5.93 5.62 -5.80
C LEU A 130 6.80 6.40 -4.81
N LEU A 131 7.76 5.74 -4.16
CA LEU A 131 8.76 6.43 -3.32
C LEU A 131 9.59 7.44 -4.12
N ARG A 132 10.05 7.08 -5.33
CA ARG A 132 10.76 8.01 -6.22
C ARG A 132 9.89 9.18 -6.65
N GLU A 133 8.60 8.94 -6.91
CA GLU A 133 7.65 10.01 -7.24
C GLU A 133 7.45 10.94 -6.03
N HIS A 134 7.24 10.41 -4.83
CA HIS A 134 7.17 11.19 -3.59
C HIS A 134 8.39 12.07 -3.37
N LYS A 135 9.58 11.52 -3.54
CA LYS A 135 10.86 12.24 -3.46
C LYS A 135 10.92 13.43 -4.43
N ARG A 136 10.43 13.25 -5.66
CA ARG A 136 10.35 14.33 -6.66
C ARG A 136 9.36 15.41 -6.25
N LEU A 137 8.20 15.02 -5.71
CA LEU A 137 7.16 15.95 -5.24
C LEU A 137 7.65 16.77 -4.04
N ALA A 138 8.30 16.13 -3.06
CA ALA A 138 8.89 16.80 -1.91
C ALA A 138 9.95 17.83 -2.32
N LYS A 139 10.87 17.43 -3.23
CA LYS A 139 11.87 18.34 -3.79
C LYS A 139 11.23 19.54 -4.50
N ALA A 140 10.23 19.30 -5.35
CA ALA A 140 9.55 20.37 -6.08
C ALA A 140 8.81 21.34 -5.13
N TYR A 141 8.24 20.82 -4.04
CA TYR A 141 7.61 21.64 -3.01
C TYR A 141 8.60 22.60 -2.35
N VAL A 142 9.77 22.11 -1.93
CA VAL A 142 10.83 22.92 -1.30
C VAL A 142 11.41 23.95 -2.28
N GLU A 143 11.54 23.59 -3.57
CA GLU A 143 11.94 24.53 -4.63
C GLU A 143 10.87 25.57 -4.97
N GLY A 144 9.71 25.53 -4.33
CA GLY A 144 8.62 26.46 -4.57
C GLY A 144 8.05 26.34 -5.99
N LYS A 145 8.07 25.16 -6.59
CA LYS A 145 7.45 24.91 -7.89
C LYS A 145 6.01 24.44 -7.67
N PRO A 146 4.98 25.08 -8.26
CA PRO A 146 3.64 24.52 -8.26
C PRO A 146 3.66 23.18 -9.00
N TRP A 147 2.98 22.17 -8.45
CA TRP A 147 2.91 20.86 -9.07
C TRP A 147 1.47 20.49 -9.42
N ALA A 148 1.12 20.68 -10.70
CA ALA A 148 -0.07 20.09 -11.27
C ALA A 148 0.13 18.57 -11.41
N PHE A 149 -0.87 17.78 -11.04
CA PHE A 149 -0.81 16.35 -11.33
C PHE A 149 -0.70 16.16 -12.85
N PRO A 150 0.30 15.41 -13.36
CA PRO A 150 0.50 15.30 -14.80
C PRO A 150 -0.57 14.38 -15.39
N LEU A 151 -1.73 14.96 -15.74
CA LEU A 151 -2.85 14.24 -16.35
C LEU A 151 -2.43 13.48 -17.62
N SER A 152 -1.43 13.98 -18.34
CA SER A 152 -0.82 13.33 -19.50
C SER A 152 -0.13 11.99 -19.20
N GLN A 153 0.18 11.73 -17.92
CA GLN A 153 0.77 10.47 -17.47
C GLN A 153 -0.29 9.48 -16.95
N LEU A 154 -1.58 9.85 -16.99
CA LEU A 154 -2.66 8.94 -16.67
C LEU A 154 -2.93 8.07 -17.89
N HIS A 155 -2.91 6.76 -17.69
CA HIS A 155 -3.55 5.89 -18.64
C HIS A 155 -5.07 6.11 -18.52
N PRO A 156 -5.76 6.46 -19.61
CA PRO A 156 -7.21 6.53 -19.57
C PRO A 156 -7.77 5.12 -19.40
N TYR A 157 -8.16 4.76 -18.17
CA TYR A 157 -8.85 3.49 -17.88
C TYR A 157 -10.33 3.55 -18.30
N PHE A 158 -10.59 4.10 -19.50
CA PHE A 158 -11.93 4.21 -20.10
C PHE A 158 -12.42 2.89 -20.71
N ALA A 159 -11.54 1.91 -20.90
CA ALA A 159 -11.94 0.54 -21.21
C ALA A 159 -12.83 -0.03 -20.10
N ASP A 160 -13.74 -0.94 -20.45
CA ASP A 160 -14.67 -1.50 -19.45
C ASP A 160 -13.96 -2.36 -18.39
N TYR A 161 -12.98 -3.17 -18.82
CA TYR A 161 -12.26 -4.10 -17.95
C TYR A 161 -10.86 -4.38 -18.47
N SER A 162 -10.04 -4.99 -17.61
CA SER A 162 -8.66 -5.35 -17.91
C SER A 162 -8.54 -6.56 -18.83
N GLU A 163 -7.64 -6.48 -19.80
CA GLU A 163 -7.31 -7.56 -20.73
C GLU A 163 -6.33 -8.57 -20.14
N ASN A 164 -5.50 -8.15 -19.17
CA ASN A 164 -4.42 -8.96 -18.61
C ASN A 164 -3.94 -8.44 -17.25
N GLU A 165 -3.27 -9.30 -16.48
CA GLU A 165 -2.73 -8.99 -15.14
C GLU A 165 -1.82 -7.74 -15.11
N ARG A 166 -1.08 -7.45 -16.20
CA ARG A 166 -0.21 -6.27 -16.25
C ARG A 166 -1.02 -4.98 -16.22
N GLN A 167 -2.16 -4.94 -16.90
CA GLN A 167 -3.02 -3.75 -16.90
C GLN A 167 -3.72 -3.56 -15.54
N LEU A 168 -4.11 -4.65 -14.86
CA LEU A 168 -4.56 -4.59 -13.46
C LEU A 168 -3.48 -4.01 -12.54
N TYR A 169 -2.26 -4.54 -12.62
CA TYR A 169 -1.13 -4.04 -11.83
C TYR A 169 -0.84 -2.55 -12.09
N LEU A 170 -0.87 -2.10 -13.34
CA LEU A 170 -0.70 -0.69 -13.69
C LEU A 170 -1.85 0.19 -13.15
N ALA A 171 -3.07 -0.33 -13.13
CA ALA A 171 -4.22 0.37 -12.56
C ALA A 171 -4.10 0.49 -11.03
N GLU A 172 -3.65 -0.56 -10.34
CA GLU A 172 -3.34 -0.50 -8.91
C GLU A 172 -2.24 0.51 -8.60
N GLU A 173 -1.13 0.49 -9.37
CA GLU A 173 -0.06 1.47 -9.23
C GLU A 173 -0.61 2.90 -9.44
N GLN A 174 -1.47 3.10 -10.44
CA GLN A 174 -2.08 4.41 -10.70
C GLN A 174 -3.00 4.85 -9.55
N SER A 175 -3.78 3.94 -8.96
CA SER A 175 -4.61 4.23 -7.79
C SER A 175 -3.75 4.70 -6.61
N GLN A 176 -2.62 4.02 -6.34
CA GLN A 176 -1.70 4.42 -5.27
C GLN A 176 -1.04 5.79 -5.53
N ARG A 177 -0.68 6.10 -6.78
CA ARG A 177 -0.16 7.43 -7.18
C ARG A 177 -1.18 8.54 -6.91
N LEU A 178 -2.45 8.29 -7.24
CA LEU A 178 -3.54 9.24 -7.02
C LEU A 178 -3.85 9.42 -5.52
N THR A 179 -3.78 8.35 -4.73
CA THR A 179 -3.88 8.42 -3.26
C THR A 179 -2.78 9.30 -2.66
N LEU A 180 -1.52 9.10 -3.08
CA LEU A 180 -0.41 9.94 -2.63
C LEU A 180 -0.65 11.42 -3.00
N TYR A 181 -1.01 11.71 -4.25
CA TYR A 181 -1.24 13.09 -4.66
C TYR A 181 -2.42 13.73 -3.92
N SER A 182 -3.52 13.00 -3.72
CA SER A 182 -4.69 13.50 -2.99
C SER A 182 -4.34 13.80 -1.53
N TRP A 183 -3.51 12.97 -0.90
CA TRP A 183 -2.99 13.21 0.44
C TRP A 183 -2.15 14.49 0.50
N LEU A 184 -1.27 14.71 -0.48
CA LEU A 184 -0.45 15.93 -0.58
C LEU A 184 -1.31 17.16 -0.87
N ALA A 185 -2.30 17.08 -1.75
CA ALA A 185 -3.25 18.15 -2.04
C ALA A 185 -4.05 18.57 -0.82
N HIS A 186 -4.46 17.61 0.02
CA HIS A 186 -5.14 17.92 1.29
C HIS A 186 -4.21 18.60 2.29
N ARG A 187 -2.94 18.19 2.36
CA ARG A 187 -1.97 18.69 3.35
C ARG A 187 -1.32 20.03 2.96
N PHE A 188 -1.17 20.27 1.66
CA PHE A 188 -0.40 21.36 1.06
C PHE A 188 -1.13 21.97 -0.17
N PRO A 189 -2.37 22.46 0.02
CA PRO A 189 -3.24 22.89 -1.08
C PRO A 189 -2.67 24.04 -1.91
N GLU A 190 -1.80 24.86 -1.32
CA GLU A 190 -1.14 25.99 -1.97
C GLU A 190 -0.18 25.57 -3.10
N ARG A 191 0.36 24.34 -3.06
CA ARG A 191 1.28 23.83 -4.09
C ARG A 191 0.72 22.67 -4.90
N PHE A 192 -0.18 21.89 -4.32
CA PHE A 192 -0.79 20.71 -4.94
C PHE A 192 -2.26 20.99 -5.29
N VAL A 193 -2.45 21.73 -6.38
CA VAL A 193 -3.73 22.37 -6.71
C VAL A 193 -4.74 21.47 -7.44
N ALA A 194 -4.32 20.31 -7.95
CA ALA A 194 -5.19 19.42 -8.75
C ALA A 194 -5.85 18.30 -7.92
N GLY A 195 -6.25 18.61 -6.67
CA GLY A 195 -6.77 17.61 -5.73
C GLY A 195 -8.10 16.99 -6.18
N GLU A 196 -9.05 17.81 -6.64
CA GLU A 196 -10.35 17.34 -7.13
C GLU A 196 -10.23 16.49 -8.40
N ASP A 197 -9.33 16.88 -9.31
CA ASP A 197 -9.01 16.10 -10.50
C ASP A 197 -8.45 14.72 -10.14
N ALA A 198 -7.49 14.68 -9.19
CA ALA A 198 -6.89 13.44 -8.74
C ALA A 198 -7.92 12.49 -8.13
N GLU A 199 -8.85 13.01 -7.33
CA GLU A 199 -9.93 12.22 -6.74
C GLU A 199 -10.91 11.70 -7.81
N THR A 200 -11.27 12.54 -8.77
CA THR A 200 -12.12 12.15 -9.91
C THR A 200 -11.48 11.03 -10.71
N PHE A 201 -10.18 11.15 -11.03
CA PHE A 201 -9.44 10.11 -11.72
C PHE A 201 -9.28 8.85 -10.88
N ARG A 202 -9.13 8.97 -9.55
CA ARG A 202 -9.05 7.81 -8.65
C ARG A 202 -10.34 7.00 -8.72
N ALA A 203 -11.49 7.65 -8.70
CA ALA A 203 -12.78 6.99 -8.87
C ALA A 203 -12.92 6.26 -10.22
N ILE A 204 -12.37 6.81 -11.31
CA ILE A 204 -12.33 6.14 -12.63
C ILE A 204 -11.49 4.86 -12.56
N VAL A 205 -10.28 4.94 -11.98
CA VAL A 205 -9.38 3.79 -11.82
C VAL A 205 -10.01 2.71 -10.94
N GLU A 206 -10.62 3.09 -9.82
CA GLU A 206 -11.27 2.16 -8.89
C GLU A 206 -12.47 1.44 -9.53
N ARG A 207 -13.29 2.15 -10.31
CA ARG A 207 -14.36 1.53 -11.10
C ARG A 207 -13.80 0.53 -12.10
N PHE A 208 -12.72 0.88 -12.80
CA PHE A 208 -12.04 -0.04 -13.72
C PHE A 208 -11.52 -1.30 -13.00
N LEU A 209 -10.85 -1.14 -11.86
CA LEU A 209 -10.36 -2.25 -11.04
C LEU A 209 -11.52 -3.15 -10.58
N SER A 210 -12.58 -2.55 -10.05
CA SER A 210 -13.77 -3.27 -9.58
C SER A 210 -14.43 -4.09 -10.69
N ARG A 211 -14.67 -3.49 -11.87
CA ARG A 211 -15.22 -4.21 -13.03
C ARG A 211 -14.31 -5.34 -13.50
N SER A 212 -13.00 -5.08 -13.53
CA SER A 212 -12.00 -6.06 -13.97
C SER A 212 -11.92 -7.27 -13.04
N LEU A 213 -11.93 -7.04 -11.72
CA LEU A 213 -11.90 -8.12 -10.72
C LEU A 213 -13.22 -8.89 -10.67
N SER A 214 -14.36 -8.19 -10.83
CA SER A 214 -15.69 -8.81 -10.86
C SER A 214 -15.88 -9.75 -12.06
N LYS A 215 -15.21 -9.46 -13.19
CA LYS A 215 -15.22 -10.33 -14.38
C LYS A 215 -14.37 -11.60 -14.18
N GLY A 216 -13.59 -11.68 -13.11
CA GLY A 216 -12.66 -12.76 -12.82
C GLY A 216 -11.25 -12.47 -13.33
N THR A 217 -10.25 -13.17 -12.78
CA THR A 217 -8.85 -13.02 -13.17
C THR A 217 -8.70 -13.23 -14.68
N PRO A 218 -8.08 -12.28 -15.42
CA PRO A 218 -7.93 -12.43 -16.85
C PRO A 218 -7.10 -13.68 -17.15
N ILE A 219 -7.78 -14.72 -17.62
CA ILE A 219 -7.14 -16.00 -17.93
C ILE A 219 -6.17 -15.74 -19.08
N ARG A 220 -4.87 -15.82 -18.80
CA ARG A 220 -3.84 -15.68 -19.84
C ARG A 220 -4.05 -16.81 -20.85
N ARG A 221 -4.19 -16.46 -22.12
CA ARG A 221 -4.33 -17.42 -23.22
C ARG A 221 -3.09 -17.37 -24.11
N CYS A 222 -2.72 -18.52 -24.65
CA CYS A 222 -1.67 -18.59 -25.66
C CYS A 222 -2.04 -17.71 -26.85
N ARG A 223 -1.15 -16.80 -27.26
CA ARG A 223 -1.38 -15.89 -28.39
C ARG A 223 -1.62 -16.62 -29.73
N ARG A 224 -1.19 -17.89 -29.84
CA ARG A 224 -1.26 -18.67 -31.08
C ARG A 224 -2.46 -19.62 -31.14
N CYS A 225 -2.76 -20.36 -30.08
CA CYS A 225 -3.86 -21.34 -30.08
C CYS A 225 -5.01 -21.02 -29.11
N GLY A 226 -4.92 -19.93 -28.35
CA GLY A 226 -5.97 -19.52 -27.42
C GLY A 226 -6.12 -20.41 -26.17
N VAL A 227 -5.28 -21.45 -26.00
CA VAL A 227 -5.32 -22.33 -24.82
C VAL A 227 -5.03 -21.54 -23.55
N LYS A 228 -5.73 -21.87 -22.45
CA LYS A 228 -5.47 -21.29 -21.13
C LYS A 228 -4.04 -21.65 -20.70
N LEU A 229 -3.26 -20.64 -20.34
CA LEU A 229 -1.93 -20.79 -19.77
C LEU A 229 -2.07 -20.96 -18.26
N ALA A 230 -1.15 -21.70 -17.65
CA ALA A 230 -1.09 -21.84 -16.20
C ALA A 230 -0.91 -20.46 -15.52
N PRO A 231 -1.34 -20.31 -14.26
CA PRO A 231 -0.99 -19.13 -13.46
C PRO A 231 0.53 -18.90 -13.47
N PHE A 232 0.97 -17.65 -13.59
CA PHE A 232 2.39 -17.26 -13.66
C PHE A 232 3.21 -17.87 -14.81
N TYR A 233 2.55 -18.38 -15.85
CA TYR A 233 3.26 -18.91 -17.01
C TYR A 233 4.12 -17.82 -17.67
N ARG A 234 5.44 -18.07 -17.74
CA ARG A 234 6.47 -17.07 -18.08
C ARG A 234 6.35 -16.51 -19.50
N PHE A 235 5.74 -17.26 -20.42
CA PHE A 235 5.73 -16.96 -21.85
C PHE A 235 4.31 -16.64 -22.37
N GLN A 236 4.20 -15.85 -23.45
CA GLN A 236 2.89 -15.53 -24.07
C GLN A 236 2.36 -16.65 -24.99
N ILE A 237 3.14 -17.71 -25.19
CA ILE A 237 2.87 -18.83 -26.09
C ILE A 237 3.03 -20.13 -25.28
N CYS A 238 2.07 -21.05 -25.37
CA CYS A 238 2.13 -22.33 -24.65
C CYS A 238 3.29 -23.20 -25.15
N GLN A 239 3.75 -24.13 -24.32
CA GLN A 239 4.83 -25.07 -24.68
C GLN A 239 4.54 -25.81 -25.99
N PRO A 240 3.32 -26.31 -26.26
CA PRO A 240 2.98 -26.91 -27.55
C PRO A 240 3.13 -25.96 -28.74
N CYS A 241 2.74 -24.68 -28.62
CA CYS A 241 2.92 -23.71 -29.71
C CYS A 241 4.35 -23.19 -29.86
N HIS A 242 5.18 -23.34 -28.83
CA HIS A 242 6.61 -23.05 -28.84
C HIS A 242 7.41 -24.18 -29.48
N HIS A 243 7.10 -25.44 -29.15
CA HIS A 243 7.77 -26.64 -29.69
C HIS A 243 7.13 -27.16 -30.99
N GLY A 244 5.89 -26.74 -31.27
CA GLY A 244 5.07 -27.16 -32.40
C GLY A 244 5.17 -26.21 -33.59
N LYS A 245 5.73 -26.77 -34.67
CA LYS A 245 5.57 -26.33 -36.05
C LYS A 245 4.10 -25.99 -36.36
N THR A 246 3.93 -25.02 -37.25
CA THR A 246 2.69 -24.68 -37.97
C THR A 246 1.66 -25.82 -38.02
N PHE A 247 0.60 -25.72 -37.23
CA PHE A 247 -0.69 -26.29 -37.63
C PHE A 247 -1.37 -25.21 -38.47
N TYR A 248 -1.12 -25.26 -39.78
CA TYR A 248 -2.04 -24.72 -40.77
C TYR A 248 -3.26 -25.63 -40.78
N GLN A 249 -4.44 -25.05 -40.55
CA GLN A 249 -5.64 -25.22 -41.37
C GLN A 249 -6.55 -24.04 -41.08
#